data_AF-A0A195EKK7-F1
#
_entry.id   AF-A0A195EKK7-F1
#
_cell.length_a   1.000
_cell.length_b   1.000
_cell.length_c   1.000
_cell.angle_alpha   90.00
_cell.angle_beta   90.00
_cell.angle_gamma   90.00
#
_symmetry.space_group_name_H-M   'P 1'
#
loop_
_entity.id
_entity.type
_entity.pdbx_description
1 polymer ?
#
loop_
_entity_poly.entity_id
_entity_poly.type
_entity_poly.pdbx_seq_one_letter_code
_entity_poly.pdbx_strand_id
1 'polypeptide(L)'
;MQNYTLEHRINVLKELGVPVISISLLNHSLYHFCTKLSRFKNKFNIPTEQNIATNIFGHKVPEDISKLHDTLTVQEYYQTCLLYYKNRVFNLSYLDDKILLHSYIKMKSIRMIAETLKVLRLDLHYDEEMIKNNPSVIIASADNIRLLLNSSTEALGMPIVTFLRKYPSILLQDAVNVKRLLKLFKKYEIPDIYVKKCMHVFLISYEDCQERLQMIKQHPDLNLWYKHPRILQIICRIKQTKQRIEYFNIMDSSKWAQPQMFLSSNSTVDKSLQIGLVSSKKSLKHIFIQELGVDKSKLLIRHQHWKMAAFMDIVHILKYLKKHFTIDEICSNIHIVLYKQSRVEKVLADLKRQYSQNIEYSFTNSQYLALCLYMLEKNNNFTGDGVWINEQNMKKHSLKKKNTIKKFDDSTGTLEDIKNNFSMEDNNDIDHNDVDIRL
;
A
#
# COMPACT_ATOMS: atom_id res chain seq x y z
N MET A 1 2.55 3.73 20.85
CA MET A 1 3.31 4.97 21.18
C MET A 1 3.15 5.45 22.62
N GLN A 2 2.00 5.28 23.30
CA GLN A 2 1.82 5.80 24.68
C GLN A 2 2.71 5.12 25.75
N ASN A 3 2.93 3.80 25.71
CA ASN A 3 3.70 3.10 26.75
C ASN A 3 5.19 3.54 26.83
N TYR A 4 5.84 3.78 25.68
CA TYR A 4 7.24 4.23 25.65
C TYR A 4 7.43 5.61 26.27
N THR A 5 6.44 6.50 26.17
CA THR A 5 6.53 7.83 26.76
C THR A 5 6.46 7.80 28.29
N LEU A 6 5.79 6.80 28.88
CA LEU A 6 5.70 6.67 30.33
C LEU A 6 7.01 6.18 30.94
N GLU A 7 7.59 5.13 30.35
CA GLU A 7 8.87 4.58 30.79
C GLU A 7 9.99 5.62 30.73
N HIS A 8 10.05 6.40 29.64
CA HIS A 8 11.00 7.50 29.52
C HIS A 8 10.82 8.55 30.61
N ARG A 9 9.58 8.95 30.94
CA ARG A 9 9.31 9.90 32.02
C ARG A 9 9.77 9.36 33.38
N ILE A 10 9.50 8.09 33.67
CA ILE A 10 9.92 7.45 34.91
C ILE A 10 11.44 7.47 35.02
N ASN A 11 12.16 7.05 33.97
CA ASN A 11 13.62 7.00 34.01
C ASN A 11 14.25 8.40 34.09
N VAL A 12 13.68 9.41 33.42
CA VAL A 12 14.14 10.81 33.55
C VAL A 12 13.96 11.31 34.98
N LEU A 13 12.82 11.05 35.62
CA LEU A 13 12.60 11.45 37.02
C LEU A 13 13.57 10.75 37.99
N LYS A 14 13.92 9.49 37.72
CA LYS A 14 14.97 8.77 38.46
C LYS A 14 16.34 9.39 38.26
N GLU A 15 16.70 9.74 37.03
CA GLU A 15 17.97 10.43 36.72
C GLU A 15 18.04 11.82 37.36
N LEU A 16 16.91 12.52 37.50
CA LEU A 16 16.81 13.77 38.24
C LEU A 16 16.90 13.61 39.77
N GLY A 17 16.89 12.38 40.29
CA GLY A 17 17.00 12.09 41.73
C GLY A 17 15.69 12.12 42.51
N VAL A 18 14.53 11.99 41.84
CA VAL A 18 13.24 11.95 42.54
C VAL A 18 13.10 10.62 43.31
N PRO A 19 12.96 10.65 44.65
CA PRO A 19 13.01 9.43 45.47
C PRO A 19 11.74 8.57 45.36
N VAL A 20 10.56 9.22 45.25
CA VAL A 20 9.27 8.54 45.15
C VAL A 20 8.50 9.08 43.95
N ILE A 21 8.21 8.22 42.98
CA ILE A 21 7.48 8.58 41.76
C ILE A 21 6.00 8.19 41.93
N SER A 22 5.14 9.19 42.10
CA SER A 22 3.68 9.00 42.19
C SER A 22 3.00 9.11 40.82
N ILE A 23 1.77 8.60 40.70
CA ILE A 23 0.95 8.70 39.47
C ILE A 23 0.62 10.17 39.15
N SER A 24 0.35 10.99 40.17
CA SER A 24 0.08 12.42 39.99
C SER A 24 1.27 13.17 39.38
N LEU A 25 2.50 12.80 39.78
CA LEU A 25 3.74 13.34 39.22
C LEU A 25 3.89 12.99 37.72
N LEU A 26 3.58 11.76 37.34
CA LEU A 26 3.67 11.32 35.94
C LEU A 26 2.63 12.00 35.03
N ASN A 27 1.44 12.27 35.57
CA ASN A 27 0.36 12.97 34.85
C ASN A 27 0.68 14.45 34.62
N HIS A 28 1.37 15.09 35.56
CA HIS A 28 1.76 16.51 35.47
C HIS A 28 3.23 16.73 35.12
N SER A 29 3.92 15.71 34.60
CA SER A 29 5.38 15.73 34.39
C SER A 29 5.82 16.91 33.50
N LEU A 30 5.05 17.24 32.47
CA LEU A 30 5.34 18.36 31.57
C LEU A 30 5.33 19.71 32.30
N TYR A 31 4.35 19.91 33.18
CA TYR A 31 4.30 21.13 33.99
C TYR A 31 5.53 21.23 34.90
N HIS A 32 5.92 20.11 35.53
CA HIS A 32 7.09 20.06 36.40
C HIS A 32 8.39 20.33 35.65
N PHE A 33 8.53 19.86 34.41
CA PHE A 33 9.72 20.11 33.60
C PHE A 33 9.88 21.58 33.19
N CYS A 34 8.79 22.33 33.07
CA CYS A 34 8.83 23.78 32.81
C CYS A 34 9.05 24.62 34.08
N THR A 35 9.06 24.03 35.28
CA THR A 35 9.36 24.78 36.50
C THR A 35 10.86 25.01 36.69
N LYS A 36 11.22 26.10 37.38
CA LYS A 36 12.61 26.36 37.81
C LYS A 36 13.13 25.23 38.68
N LEU A 37 14.42 24.91 38.53
CA LEU A 37 15.06 23.79 39.23
C LEU A 37 14.92 23.88 40.75
N SER A 38 15.06 25.08 41.33
CA SER A 38 14.86 25.33 42.77
C SER A 38 13.45 24.98 43.26
N ARG A 39 12.41 25.37 42.50
CA ARG A 39 11.01 25.02 42.82
C ARG A 39 10.75 23.52 42.67
N PHE A 40 11.37 22.89 41.69
CA PHE A 40 11.30 21.44 41.50
C PHE A 40 11.92 20.69 42.67
N LYS A 41 13.15 21.04 43.08
CA LYS A 41 13.85 20.45 44.23
C LYS A 41 12.99 20.54 45.51
N ASN A 42 12.48 21.73 45.82
CA ASN A 42 11.62 21.95 46.99
C ASN A 42 10.33 21.13 46.95
N LYS A 43 9.73 20.97 45.77
CA LYS A 43 8.46 20.23 45.62
C LYS A 43 8.64 18.71 45.78
N PHE A 44 9.80 18.18 45.45
CA PHE A 44 10.09 16.74 45.47
C PHE A 44 11.06 16.32 46.57
N ASN A 45 11.28 17.18 47.57
CA ASN A 45 12.17 16.94 48.71
C ASN A 45 13.59 16.52 48.29
N ILE A 46 14.09 17.08 47.18
CA ILE A 46 15.49 16.92 46.78
C ILE A 46 16.28 18.00 47.55
N PRO A 47 17.33 17.65 48.31
CA PRO A 47 18.16 18.61 49.02
C PRO A 47 18.61 19.75 48.09
N THR A 48 18.49 20.99 48.54
CA THR A 48 18.83 22.19 47.75
C THR A 48 20.29 22.18 47.29
N GLU A 49 21.17 21.70 48.16
CA GLU A 49 22.62 21.55 47.92
C GLU A 49 22.97 20.38 47.00
N GLN A 50 22.06 19.43 46.76
CA GLN A 50 22.32 18.31 45.87
C GLN A 50 22.39 18.80 44.42
N ASN A 51 23.55 18.61 43.81
CA ASN A 51 23.72 18.81 42.37
C ASN A 51 23.09 17.65 41.62
N ILE A 52 21.96 17.88 40.94
CA ILE A 52 21.23 16.86 40.18
C ILE A 52 22.11 16.19 39.12
N ALA A 53 23.11 16.89 38.57
CA ALA A 53 24.06 16.30 37.63
C ALA A 53 24.82 15.11 38.23
N THR A 54 25.06 15.03 39.54
CA THR A 54 25.74 13.86 40.12
C THR A 54 24.94 12.58 39.91
N ASN A 55 23.61 12.66 39.95
CA ASN A 55 22.74 11.51 39.69
C ASN A 55 22.71 11.13 38.19
N ILE A 56 22.78 12.13 37.30
CA ILE A 56 22.78 11.92 35.84
C ILE A 56 24.13 11.37 35.35
N PHE A 57 25.23 11.84 35.91
CA PHE A 57 26.59 11.47 35.50
C PHE A 57 27.15 10.28 36.28
N GLY A 58 26.63 9.99 37.47
CA GLY A 58 27.10 8.90 38.36
C GLY A 58 28.54 9.04 38.88
N HIS A 59 29.31 9.99 38.33
CA HIS A 59 30.74 10.22 38.56
C HIS A 59 31.04 11.73 38.69
N LYS A 60 32.32 12.11 38.51
CA LYS A 60 32.77 13.51 38.52
C LYS A 60 32.00 14.32 37.46
N VAL A 61 31.20 15.29 37.93
CA VAL A 61 30.43 16.19 37.06
C VAL A 61 31.40 17.09 36.29
N PRO A 62 31.26 17.23 34.97
CA PRO A 62 32.07 18.14 34.16
C PRO A 62 31.99 19.58 34.68
N GLU A 63 33.10 20.32 34.64
CA GLU A 63 33.14 21.70 35.16
C GLU A 63 32.10 22.61 34.50
N ASP A 64 31.89 22.46 33.19
CA ASP A 64 30.91 23.24 32.42
C ASP A 64 29.47 23.01 32.90
N ILE A 65 29.15 21.80 33.36
CA ILE A 65 27.83 21.42 33.87
C ILE A 65 27.71 21.78 35.36
N SER A 66 28.82 21.70 36.11
CA SER A 66 28.86 22.06 37.53
C SER A 66 28.53 23.54 37.79
N LYS A 67 28.75 24.40 36.80
CA LYS A 67 28.47 25.84 36.83
C LYS A 67 27.02 26.20 36.45
N LEU A 68 26.18 25.23 36.10
CA LEU A 68 24.78 25.50 35.74
C LEU A 68 24.01 26.04 36.95
N HIS A 69 23.33 27.17 36.76
CA HIS A 69 22.57 27.84 37.81
C HIS A 69 21.17 27.25 37.98
N ASP A 70 20.67 27.28 39.24
CA ASP A 70 19.31 26.88 39.64
C ASP A 70 18.19 27.80 39.06
N THR A 71 18.56 28.79 38.24
CA THR A 71 17.63 29.70 37.53
C THR A 71 16.98 29.06 36.31
N LEU A 72 17.62 28.04 35.73
CA LEU A 72 17.12 27.30 34.57
C LEU A 72 15.87 26.48 34.93
N THR A 73 15.05 26.20 33.91
CA THR A 73 14.01 25.19 34.04
C THR A 73 14.63 23.79 34.08
N VAL A 74 13.90 22.84 34.68
CA VAL A 74 14.35 21.43 34.74
C VAL A 74 14.59 20.88 33.33
N GLN A 75 13.75 21.26 32.37
CA GLN A 75 13.88 20.89 30.97
C GLN A 75 15.20 21.39 30.37
N GLU A 76 15.49 22.69 30.47
CA GLU A 76 16.73 23.29 29.92
C GLU A 76 17.98 22.68 30.56
N TYR A 77 17.95 22.50 31.89
CA TYR A 77 19.03 21.88 32.64
C TYR A 77 19.34 20.47 32.12
N TYR A 78 18.30 19.64 32.00
CA TYR A 78 18.46 18.27 31.55
C TYR A 78 18.83 18.17 30.06
N GLN A 79 18.26 19.03 29.20
CA GLN A 79 18.66 19.12 27.79
C GLN A 79 20.14 19.47 27.66
N THR A 80 20.65 20.37 28.48
CA THR A 80 22.08 20.71 28.51
C THR A 80 22.94 19.49 28.88
N CYS A 81 22.53 18.72 29.89
CA CYS A 81 23.21 17.47 30.27
C CYS A 81 23.16 16.44 29.12
N LEU A 82 22.01 16.28 28.46
CA LEU A 82 21.84 15.36 27.33
C LEU A 82 22.74 15.72 26.15
N LEU A 83 22.85 17.01 25.80
CA LEU A 83 23.73 17.49 24.73
C LEU A 83 25.20 17.29 25.07
N TYR A 84 25.58 17.47 26.33
CA TYR A 84 26.92 17.13 26.79
C TYR A 84 27.22 15.63 26.57
N TYR A 85 26.31 14.75 26.98
CA TYR A 85 26.43 13.30 26.76
C TYR A 85 26.53 12.95 25.28
N LYS A 86 25.66 13.54 24.44
CA LYS A 86 25.68 13.36 22.98
C LYS A 86 27.06 13.65 22.41
N ASN A 87 27.64 14.80 22.75
CA ASN A 87 28.89 15.28 22.17
C ASN A 87 30.13 14.57 22.74
N ARG A 88 30.18 14.35 24.06
CA ARG A 88 31.41 13.94 24.75
C ARG A 88 31.46 12.46 25.09
N VAL A 89 30.31 11.83 25.35
CA VAL A 89 30.25 10.44 25.84
C VAL A 89 29.82 9.50 24.72
N PHE A 90 28.75 9.84 24.01
CA PHE A 90 28.24 9.01 22.91
C PHE A 90 29.03 9.18 21.61
N ASN A 91 29.86 10.23 21.54
CA ASN A 91 30.66 10.63 20.38
C ASN A 91 29.82 10.94 19.13
N LEU A 92 28.65 11.56 19.34
CA LEU A 92 27.66 11.89 18.30
C LEU A 92 27.61 13.40 18.04
N SER A 93 28.77 14.07 18.03
CA SER A 93 28.87 15.53 17.84
C SER A 93 28.33 16.00 16.49
N TYR A 94 28.34 15.13 15.48
CA TYR A 94 27.84 15.38 14.13
C TYR A 94 26.30 15.40 14.01
N LEU A 95 25.58 14.94 15.03
CA LEU A 95 24.13 14.74 14.98
C LEU A 95 23.40 16.06 15.27
N ASP A 96 22.37 16.41 14.49
CA ASP A 96 21.54 17.60 14.77
C ASP A 96 20.86 17.46 16.16
N ASP A 97 21.01 18.48 17.00
CA ASP A 97 20.40 18.56 18.32
C ASP A 97 18.88 18.35 18.27
N LYS A 98 18.23 18.79 17.18
CA LYS A 98 16.79 18.62 16.99
C LYS A 98 16.32 17.17 17.08
N ILE A 99 17.16 16.20 16.71
CA ILE A 99 16.79 14.77 16.75
C ILE A 99 16.52 14.32 18.20
N LEU A 100 17.33 14.81 19.14
CA LEU A 100 17.18 14.48 20.56
C LEU A 100 16.24 15.45 21.29
N LEU A 101 16.15 16.69 20.81
CA LEU A 101 15.36 17.75 21.43
C LEU A 101 13.95 17.92 20.85
N HIS A 102 13.54 17.09 19.88
CA HIS A 102 12.26 17.24 19.19
C HIS A 102 11.06 17.21 20.15
N SER A 103 10.05 18.04 19.87
CA SER A 103 8.89 18.29 20.74
C SER A 103 8.00 17.06 21.05
N TYR A 104 8.13 15.96 20.30
CA TYR A 104 7.42 14.71 20.58
C TYR A 104 8.17 13.81 21.59
N ILE A 105 9.48 14.01 21.74
CA ILE A 105 10.37 13.25 22.63
C ILE A 105 10.73 14.16 23.81
N LYS A 106 9.70 14.70 24.49
CA LYS A 106 9.88 15.87 25.36
C LYS A 106 10.98 15.71 26.40
N MET A 107 11.28 14.49 26.86
CA MET A 107 12.55 14.12 27.51
C MET A 107 12.78 12.61 27.37
N LYS A 108 13.93 12.19 26.80
CA LYS A 108 14.36 10.78 26.79
C LYS A 108 15.48 10.61 27.83
N SER A 109 15.41 9.50 28.57
CA SER A 109 16.45 9.13 29.54
C SER A 109 17.79 8.97 28.84
N ILE A 110 18.82 9.63 29.38
CA ILE A 110 20.20 9.53 28.87
C ILE A 110 20.67 8.08 28.95
N ARG A 111 20.34 7.39 30.05
CA ARG A 111 20.66 5.96 30.22
C ARG A 111 19.98 5.09 29.17
N MET A 112 18.73 5.36 28.84
CA MET A 112 18.03 4.59 27.80
C MET A 112 18.63 4.83 26.41
N ILE A 113 19.11 6.04 26.12
CA ILE A 113 19.86 6.32 24.89
C ILE A 113 21.17 5.52 24.88
N ALA A 114 21.91 5.52 25.97
CA ALA A 114 23.16 4.75 26.10
C ALA A 114 22.92 3.25 25.86
N GLU A 115 21.89 2.67 26.48
CA GLU A 115 21.50 1.27 26.27
C GLU A 115 21.06 1.00 24.83
N THR A 116 20.35 1.93 24.20
CA THR A 116 19.94 1.79 22.79
C THR A 116 21.15 1.80 21.87
N LEU A 117 22.10 2.70 22.08
CA LEU A 117 23.36 2.74 21.33
C LEU A 117 24.18 1.47 21.53
N LYS A 118 24.21 0.92 22.76
CA LYS A 118 24.86 -0.35 23.05
C LYS A 118 24.27 -1.50 22.25
N VAL A 119 22.94 -1.64 22.23
CA VAL A 119 22.25 -2.67 21.43
C VAL A 119 22.47 -2.46 19.93
N LEU A 120 22.40 -1.21 19.44
CA LEU A 120 22.64 -0.91 18.03
C LEU A 120 24.06 -1.33 17.59
N ARG A 121 25.08 -0.99 18.39
CA ARG A 121 26.49 -1.27 18.07
C ARG A 121 26.85 -2.76 18.27
N LEU A 122 26.40 -3.37 19.37
CA LEU A 122 26.79 -4.75 19.72
C LEU A 122 25.91 -5.80 19.03
N ASP A 123 24.58 -5.65 19.11
CA ASP A 123 23.64 -6.70 18.68
C ASP A 123 23.24 -6.54 17.20
N LEU A 124 23.19 -5.29 16.70
CA LEU A 124 22.84 -4.99 15.30
C LEU A 124 24.04 -4.57 14.44
N HIS A 125 25.24 -4.46 15.02
CA HIS A 125 26.46 -4.07 14.31
C HIS A 125 26.31 -2.77 13.49
N TYR A 126 25.67 -1.76 14.07
CA TYR A 126 25.66 -0.41 13.50
C TYR A 126 27.02 0.24 13.68
N ASP A 127 27.57 0.76 12.57
CA ASP A 127 28.66 1.72 12.61
C ASP A 127 28.12 3.16 12.75
N GLU A 128 29.03 4.11 12.91
CA GLU A 128 28.67 5.53 13.05
C GLU A 128 28.01 6.09 11.79
N GLU A 129 28.35 5.59 10.60
CA GLU A 129 27.77 6.03 9.33
C GLU A 129 26.30 5.62 9.22
N MET A 130 25.96 4.40 9.63
CA MET A 130 24.59 3.90 9.70
C MET A 130 23.74 4.71 10.66
N ILE A 131 24.29 5.05 11.84
CA ILE A 131 23.61 5.91 12.81
C ILE A 131 23.43 7.32 12.23
N LYS A 132 24.44 7.86 11.55
CA LYS A 132 24.37 9.17 10.90
C LYS A 132 23.30 9.23 9.82
N ASN A 133 23.17 8.17 9.02
CA ASN A 133 22.18 8.09 7.95
C ASN A 133 20.75 7.87 8.49
N ASN A 134 20.60 7.33 9.70
CA ASN A 134 19.31 7.04 10.31
C ASN A 134 19.28 7.47 11.78
N PRO A 135 19.41 8.77 12.09
CA PRO A 135 19.66 9.21 13.45
C PRO A 135 18.50 8.98 14.41
N SER A 136 17.28 8.84 13.85
CA SER A 136 16.09 8.48 14.62
C SER A 136 16.17 7.09 15.26
N VAL A 137 17.09 6.20 14.91
CA VAL A 137 17.20 4.90 15.60
C VAL A 137 17.62 5.03 17.05
N ILE A 138 18.31 6.12 17.41
CA ILE A 138 18.79 6.39 18.77
C ILE A 138 17.60 6.57 19.74
N ILE A 139 16.45 6.98 19.21
CA ILE A 139 15.22 7.18 19.98
C ILE A 139 14.39 5.89 20.11
N ALA A 140 14.84 4.76 19.56
CA ALA A 140 14.20 3.47 19.80
C ALA A 140 14.36 3.01 21.26
N SER A 141 13.64 1.96 21.65
CA SER A 141 13.82 1.30 22.96
C SER A 141 14.71 0.08 22.80
N ALA A 142 15.78 0.00 23.59
CA ALA A 142 16.69 -1.15 23.62
C ALA A 142 15.93 -2.48 23.83
N ASP A 143 14.94 -2.50 24.74
CA ASP A 143 14.17 -3.71 25.01
C ASP A 143 13.25 -4.07 23.86
N ASN A 144 12.66 -3.08 23.18
CA ASN A 144 11.88 -3.34 21.96
C ASN A 144 12.75 -3.91 20.83
N ILE A 145 13.99 -3.42 20.69
CA ILE A 145 14.94 -3.96 19.71
C ILE A 145 15.30 -5.41 20.06
N ARG A 146 15.61 -5.70 21.33
CA ARG A 146 15.88 -7.07 21.79
C ARG A 146 14.68 -7.99 21.56
N LEU A 147 13.44 -7.50 21.80
CA LEU A 147 12.23 -8.24 21.50
C LEU A 147 12.08 -8.52 20.00
N LEU A 148 12.38 -7.56 19.12
CA LEU A 148 12.41 -7.77 17.67
C LEU A 148 13.42 -8.87 17.28
N LEU A 149 14.64 -8.79 17.80
CA LEU A 149 15.70 -9.77 17.56
C LEU A 149 15.31 -11.17 18.03
N ASN A 150 14.72 -11.28 19.23
CA ASN A 150 14.31 -12.55 19.82
C ASN A 150 13.00 -13.09 19.22
N SER A 151 12.25 -12.28 18.47
CA SER A 151 10.92 -12.67 17.99
C SER A 151 10.95 -13.70 16.86
N SER A 152 12.01 -13.69 16.06
CA SER A 152 12.20 -14.55 14.88
C SER A 152 13.66 -14.50 14.42
N THR A 153 14.20 -15.61 13.92
CA THR A 153 15.53 -15.67 13.29
C THR A 153 15.56 -14.98 11.91
N GLU A 154 14.42 -14.99 11.22
CA GLU A 154 14.27 -14.44 9.87
C GLU A 154 12.97 -13.65 9.71
N ALA A 155 13.05 -12.59 8.90
CA ALA A 155 11.90 -11.79 8.49
C ALA A 155 11.98 -11.51 6.99
N LEU A 156 10.87 -11.72 6.27
CA LEU A 156 10.76 -11.48 4.83
C LEU A 156 11.88 -12.17 3.99
N GLY A 157 12.24 -13.40 4.34
CA GLY A 157 13.27 -14.19 3.66
C GLY A 157 14.69 -13.66 3.82
N MET A 158 14.99 -12.98 4.93
CA MET A 158 16.35 -12.55 5.29
C MET A 158 16.58 -12.67 6.80
N PRO A 159 17.84 -12.82 7.25
CA PRO A 159 18.18 -12.84 8.66
C PRO A 159 17.67 -11.58 9.38
N ILE A 160 17.16 -11.72 10.60
CA ILE A 160 16.50 -10.63 11.34
C ILE A 160 17.42 -9.41 11.53
N VAL A 161 18.71 -9.64 11.80
CA VAL A 161 19.71 -8.57 11.93
C VAL A 161 19.84 -7.80 10.62
N THR A 162 19.94 -8.50 9.49
CA THR A 162 20.02 -7.89 8.16
C THR A 162 18.74 -7.12 7.83
N PHE A 163 17.57 -7.65 8.20
CA PHE A 163 16.28 -6.99 8.02
C PHE A 163 16.22 -5.66 8.78
N LEU A 164 16.55 -5.67 10.07
CA LEU A 164 16.48 -4.49 10.93
C LEU A 164 17.49 -3.41 10.52
N ARG A 165 18.69 -3.81 10.07
CA ARG A 165 19.68 -2.90 9.50
C ARG A 165 19.21 -2.26 8.19
N LYS A 166 18.57 -3.05 7.32
CA LYS A 166 18.09 -2.57 6.02
C LYS A 166 16.86 -1.67 6.14
N TYR A 167 16.05 -1.86 7.18
CA TYR A 167 14.83 -1.09 7.42
C TYR A 167 14.81 -0.49 8.84
N PRO A 168 15.62 0.55 9.11
CA PRO A 168 15.82 1.08 10.46
C PRO A 168 14.55 1.66 11.11
N SER A 169 13.59 2.12 10.31
CA SER A 169 12.30 2.63 10.79
C SER A 169 11.46 1.58 11.54
N ILE A 170 11.74 0.28 11.34
CA ILE A 170 11.09 -0.82 12.06
C ILE A 170 11.48 -0.83 13.54
N LEU A 171 12.68 -0.36 13.89
CA LEU A 171 13.15 -0.29 15.28
C LEU A 171 12.28 0.62 16.16
N LEU A 172 11.56 1.55 15.52
CA LEU A 172 10.63 2.48 16.15
C LEU A 172 9.21 1.90 16.30
N GLN A 173 8.94 0.75 15.71
CA GLN A 173 7.64 0.08 15.76
C GLN A 173 7.59 -0.91 16.91
N ASP A 174 6.38 -1.14 17.41
CA ASP A 174 6.14 -2.13 18.46
C ASP A 174 6.46 -3.55 17.97
N ALA A 175 7.36 -4.25 18.68
CA ALA A 175 7.83 -5.58 18.29
C ALA A 175 6.69 -6.61 18.17
N VAL A 176 5.71 -6.54 19.07
CA VAL A 176 4.56 -7.45 19.07
C VAL A 176 3.70 -7.20 17.84
N ASN A 177 3.43 -5.94 17.51
CA ASN A 177 2.69 -5.55 16.32
C ASN A 177 3.41 -6.01 15.03
N VAL A 178 4.71 -5.75 14.91
CA VAL A 178 5.52 -6.17 13.75
C VAL A 178 5.45 -7.69 13.56
N LYS A 179 5.64 -8.46 14.64
CA LYS A 179 5.55 -9.93 14.61
C LYS A 179 4.17 -10.40 14.15
N ARG A 180 3.10 -9.80 14.66
CA ARG A 180 1.71 -10.14 14.28
C ARG A 180 1.43 -9.80 12.81
N LEU A 181 1.90 -8.65 12.31
CA LEU A 181 1.77 -8.27 10.91
C LEU A 181 2.53 -9.22 9.96
N LEU A 182 3.77 -9.58 10.28
CA LEU A 182 4.53 -10.55 9.48
C LEU A 182 3.79 -11.90 9.37
N LYS A 183 3.20 -12.38 10.47
CA LYS A 183 2.35 -13.58 10.46
C LYS A 183 1.07 -13.38 9.64
N LEU A 184 0.46 -12.20 9.72
CA LEU A 184 -0.74 -11.85 8.95
C LEU A 184 -0.46 -11.89 7.45
N PHE A 185 0.65 -11.31 6.99
CA PHE A 185 1.03 -11.31 5.57
C PHE A 185 1.22 -12.73 5.04
N LYS A 186 1.87 -13.61 5.82
CA LYS A 186 1.97 -15.04 5.48
C LYS A 186 0.60 -15.71 5.42
N LYS A 187 -0.28 -15.46 6.39
CA LYS A 187 -1.66 -16.02 6.44
C LYS A 187 -2.49 -15.61 5.21
N TYR A 188 -2.31 -14.39 4.73
CA TYR A 188 -3.04 -13.85 3.58
C TYR A 188 -2.31 -14.10 2.24
N GLU A 189 -1.24 -14.91 2.24
CA GLU A 189 -0.41 -15.23 1.07
C GLU A 189 0.15 -13.99 0.35
N ILE A 190 0.49 -12.95 1.11
CA ILE A 190 1.09 -11.73 0.55
C ILE A 190 2.59 -11.99 0.36
N PRO A 191 3.11 -11.91 -0.88
CA PRO A 191 4.53 -12.12 -1.15
C PRO A 191 5.43 -11.15 -0.39
N ASP A 192 6.54 -11.65 0.16
CA ASP A 192 7.53 -10.85 0.89
C ASP A 192 8.04 -9.65 0.05
N ILE A 193 8.15 -9.82 -1.27
CA ILE A 193 8.56 -8.75 -2.17
C ILE A 193 7.57 -7.57 -2.20
N TYR A 194 6.28 -7.80 -1.94
CA TYR A 194 5.29 -6.73 -1.86
C TYR A 194 5.42 -5.97 -0.54
N VAL A 195 5.64 -6.70 0.57
CA VAL A 195 5.92 -6.10 1.88
C VAL A 195 7.18 -5.25 1.81
N LYS A 196 8.25 -5.76 1.18
CA LYS A 196 9.51 -5.04 0.98
C LYS A 196 9.36 -3.71 0.22
N LYS A 197 8.42 -3.64 -0.73
CA LYS A 197 8.10 -2.41 -1.48
C LYS A 197 7.21 -1.43 -0.69
N CYS A 198 6.70 -1.83 0.48
CA CYS A 198 5.66 -1.12 1.20
C CYS A 198 5.89 -1.15 2.73
N MET A 199 7.09 -0.78 3.20
CA MET A 199 7.43 -0.87 4.62
C MET A 199 6.59 0.03 5.55
N HIS A 200 5.98 1.09 5.01
CA HIS A 200 5.06 1.92 5.78
C HIS A 200 3.82 1.16 6.26
N VAL A 201 3.57 -0.06 5.79
CA VAL A 201 2.52 -0.95 6.32
C VAL A 201 2.71 -1.27 7.80
N PHE A 202 3.95 -1.27 8.30
CA PHE A 202 4.26 -1.52 9.71
C PHE A 202 3.86 -0.39 10.66
N LEU A 203 3.49 0.78 10.11
CA LEU A 203 2.93 1.89 10.90
C LEU A 203 1.46 1.66 11.30
N ILE A 204 0.82 0.65 10.73
CA ILE A 204 -0.58 0.33 10.97
C ILE A 204 -0.65 -0.72 12.09
N SER A 205 -1.68 -0.64 12.94
CA SER A 205 -1.96 -1.71 13.90
C SER A 205 -2.32 -3.01 13.18
N TYR A 206 -2.03 -4.14 13.82
CA TYR A 206 -2.43 -5.45 13.33
C TYR A 206 -3.95 -5.51 13.11
N GLU A 207 -4.73 -4.99 14.05
CA GLU A 207 -6.19 -5.00 14.03
C GLU A 207 -6.72 -4.26 12.80
N ASP A 208 -6.24 -3.03 12.56
CA ASP A 208 -6.61 -2.24 11.39
C ASP A 208 -6.18 -2.92 10.09
N CYS A 209 -4.97 -3.49 10.04
CA CYS A 209 -4.48 -4.14 8.83
C CYS A 209 -5.34 -5.36 8.48
N GLN A 210 -5.70 -6.17 9.48
CA GLN A 210 -6.58 -7.33 9.32
C GLN A 210 -7.97 -6.92 8.84
N GLU A 211 -8.58 -5.93 9.48
CA GLU A 211 -9.91 -5.42 9.10
C GLU A 211 -9.92 -4.92 7.65
N ARG A 212 -8.92 -4.11 7.29
CA ARG A 212 -8.79 -3.54 5.93
C ARG A 212 -8.57 -4.62 4.88
N LEU A 213 -7.76 -5.64 5.16
CA LEU A 213 -7.57 -6.79 4.27
C LEU A 213 -8.87 -7.56 4.05
N GLN A 214 -9.62 -7.82 5.13
CA GLN A 214 -10.89 -8.51 5.06
C GLN A 214 -11.92 -7.71 4.26
N MET A 215 -12.00 -6.40 4.49
CA MET A 215 -12.85 -5.49 3.74
C MET A 215 -12.54 -5.55 2.24
N ILE A 216 -11.26 -5.46 1.85
CA ILE A 216 -10.85 -5.53 0.44
C ILE A 216 -11.25 -6.87 -0.18
N LYS A 217 -11.02 -7.98 0.52
CA LYS A 217 -11.36 -9.32 0.04
C LYS A 217 -12.86 -9.53 -0.15
N GLN A 218 -13.70 -8.87 0.66
CA GLN A 218 -15.15 -8.99 0.59
C GLN A 218 -15.79 -7.98 -0.38
N HIS A 219 -15.12 -6.87 -0.67
CA HIS A 219 -15.67 -5.80 -1.50
C HIS A 219 -15.73 -6.19 -2.99
N PRO A 220 -16.87 -6.02 -3.68
CA PRO A 220 -17.03 -6.46 -5.07
C PRO A 220 -15.98 -5.86 -6.02
N ASP A 221 -15.72 -4.55 -5.92
CA ASP A 221 -14.80 -3.86 -6.84
C ASP A 221 -13.31 -3.98 -6.46
N LEU A 222 -12.99 -4.36 -5.22
CA LEU A 222 -11.60 -4.43 -4.75
C LEU A 222 -11.06 -5.85 -4.67
N ASN A 223 -11.94 -6.85 -4.50
CA ASN A 223 -11.52 -8.24 -4.38
C ASN A 223 -10.73 -8.71 -5.60
N LEU A 224 -11.07 -8.19 -6.79
CA LEU A 224 -10.29 -8.38 -8.02
C LEU A 224 -8.79 -8.08 -7.83
N TRP A 225 -8.48 -7.05 -7.04
CA TRP A 225 -7.12 -6.54 -6.84
C TRP A 225 -6.46 -7.06 -5.56
N TYR A 226 -7.09 -7.99 -4.84
CA TYR A 226 -6.58 -8.49 -3.57
C TYR A 226 -5.17 -9.12 -3.69
N LYS A 227 -4.88 -9.80 -4.80
CA LYS A 227 -3.55 -10.37 -5.08
C LYS A 227 -2.59 -9.42 -5.83
N HIS A 228 -2.99 -8.17 -6.03
CA HIS A 228 -2.19 -7.20 -6.79
C HIS A 228 -0.96 -6.73 -5.99
N PRO A 229 0.20 -6.49 -6.63
CA PRO A 229 1.42 -6.01 -5.96
C PRO A 229 1.28 -4.73 -5.11
N ARG A 230 0.24 -3.94 -5.38
CA ARG A 230 -0.05 -2.68 -4.68
C ARG A 230 -1.09 -2.81 -3.56
N ILE A 231 -1.51 -4.02 -3.21
CA ILE A 231 -2.53 -4.25 -2.18
C ILE A 231 -2.17 -3.58 -0.85
N LEU A 232 -0.90 -3.66 -0.44
CA LEU A 232 -0.45 -3.03 0.81
C LEU A 232 -0.54 -1.50 0.77
N GLN A 233 -0.25 -0.88 -0.37
CA GLN A 233 -0.40 0.58 -0.53
C GLN A 233 -1.87 1.01 -0.43
N ILE A 234 -2.78 0.20 -0.98
CA ILE A 234 -4.24 0.41 -0.86
C ILE A 234 -4.68 0.31 0.60
N ILE A 235 -4.17 -0.67 1.35
CA ILE A 235 -4.45 -0.83 2.80
C ILE A 235 -3.97 0.39 3.58
N CYS A 236 -2.78 0.91 3.27
CA CYS A 236 -2.25 2.09 3.91
C CYS A 236 -3.09 3.34 3.62
N ARG A 237 -3.64 3.45 2.40
CA ARG A 237 -4.49 4.56 1.95
C ARG A 237 -5.98 4.20 1.91
N ILE A 238 -6.46 3.41 2.88
CA ILE A 238 -7.83 2.87 2.83
C ILE A 238 -8.92 3.94 2.83
N LYS A 239 -8.73 5.04 3.57
CA LYS A 239 -9.71 6.15 3.64
C LYS A 239 -9.90 6.79 2.26
N GLN A 240 -8.79 7.11 1.58
CA GLN A 240 -8.78 7.63 0.22
C GLN A 240 -9.36 6.62 -0.78
N THR A 241 -9.03 5.33 -0.61
CA THR A 241 -9.57 4.26 -1.46
C THR A 241 -11.10 4.17 -1.36
N LYS A 242 -11.66 4.21 -0.14
CA LYS A 242 -13.12 4.18 0.08
C LYS A 242 -13.82 5.36 -0.61
N GLN A 243 -13.32 6.59 -0.40
CA GLN A 243 -13.86 7.79 -1.05
C GLN A 243 -13.83 7.70 -2.58
N ARG A 244 -12.79 7.09 -3.14
CA ARG A 244 -12.67 6.91 -4.59
C ARG A 244 -13.62 5.88 -5.16
N ILE A 245 -13.86 4.79 -4.45
CA ILE A 245 -14.83 3.79 -4.87
C ILE A 245 -16.23 4.42 -4.92
N GLU A 246 -16.60 5.17 -3.89
CA GLU A 246 -17.87 5.88 -3.85
C GLU A 246 -17.98 6.85 -5.04
N TYR A 247 -16.93 7.60 -5.33
CA TYR A 247 -16.89 8.50 -6.47
C TYR A 247 -17.00 7.76 -7.81
N PHE A 248 -16.29 6.66 -8.01
CA PHE A 248 -16.38 5.85 -9.23
C PHE A 248 -17.74 5.20 -9.42
N ASN A 249 -18.41 4.84 -8.32
CA ASN A 249 -19.77 4.28 -8.35
C ASN A 249 -20.79 5.33 -8.78
N ILE A 250 -20.68 6.58 -8.29
CA ILE A 250 -21.53 7.70 -8.75
C ILE A 250 -21.38 7.91 -10.27
N MET A 251 -20.17 7.70 -10.80
CA MET A 251 -19.85 7.89 -12.22
C MET A 251 -20.05 6.61 -13.09
N ASP A 252 -20.61 5.52 -12.56
CA ASP A 252 -20.73 4.20 -13.22
C ASP A 252 -19.42 3.69 -13.88
N SER A 253 -18.29 3.97 -13.23
CA SER A 253 -16.94 3.73 -13.80
C SER A 253 -16.09 2.74 -13.01
N SER A 254 -16.61 2.23 -11.88
CA SER A 254 -15.91 1.29 -10.99
C SER A 254 -15.45 0.02 -11.70
N LYS A 255 -16.20 -0.43 -12.71
CA LYS A 255 -15.89 -1.62 -13.53
C LYS A 255 -14.57 -1.54 -14.33
N TRP A 256 -14.04 -0.33 -14.52
CA TRP A 256 -12.73 -0.07 -15.15
C TRP A 256 -11.70 0.52 -14.17
N ALA A 257 -12.03 0.63 -12.88
CA ALA A 257 -11.13 1.17 -11.89
C ALA A 257 -9.91 0.25 -11.67
N GLN A 258 -8.73 0.84 -11.67
CA GLN A 258 -7.46 0.12 -11.55
C GLN A 258 -6.77 0.44 -10.22
N PRO A 259 -5.87 -0.42 -9.72
CA PRO A 259 -5.15 -0.17 -8.48
C PRO A 259 -4.46 1.19 -8.40
N GLN A 260 -3.91 1.70 -9.52
CA GLN A 260 -3.29 3.03 -9.57
C GLN A 260 -4.29 4.16 -9.28
N MET A 261 -5.53 4.04 -9.75
CA MET A 261 -6.55 5.07 -9.60
C MET A 261 -6.90 5.31 -8.14
N PHE A 262 -6.88 4.27 -7.30
CA PHE A 262 -7.08 4.41 -5.85
C PHE A 262 -5.91 5.12 -5.14
N LEU A 263 -4.73 5.20 -5.78
CA LEU A 263 -3.50 5.70 -5.18
C LEU A 263 -2.99 7.04 -5.75
N SER A 264 -3.44 7.43 -6.96
CA SER A 264 -3.05 8.67 -7.65
C SER A 264 -3.43 9.97 -6.90
N SER A 265 -3.07 11.14 -7.41
CA SER A 265 -3.60 12.43 -6.93
C SER A 265 -5.04 12.67 -7.42
N ASN A 266 -5.76 13.60 -6.81
CA ASN A 266 -7.13 13.93 -7.22
C ASN A 266 -7.18 14.49 -8.66
N SER A 267 -6.24 15.38 -9.01
CA SER A 267 -6.17 15.95 -10.36
C SER A 267 -5.99 14.89 -11.45
N THR A 268 -5.20 13.84 -11.21
CA THR A 268 -5.07 12.73 -12.16
C THR A 268 -6.34 11.90 -12.26
N VAL A 269 -7.04 11.69 -11.14
CA VAL A 269 -8.31 10.95 -11.12
C VAL A 269 -9.38 11.70 -11.91
N ASP A 270 -9.54 13.01 -11.66
CA ASP A 270 -10.54 13.84 -12.31
C ASP A 270 -10.32 13.92 -13.82
N LYS A 271 -9.06 14.12 -14.26
CA LYS A 271 -8.69 14.08 -15.68
C LYS A 271 -9.05 12.74 -16.33
N SER A 272 -8.75 11.63 -15.65
CA SER A 272 -9.03 10.29 -16.18
C SER A 272 -10.54 10.02 -16.27
N LEU A 273 -11.33 10.56 -15.35
CA LEU A 273 -12.79 10.42 -15.38
C LEU A 273 -13.41 11.30 -16.47
N GLN A 274 -12.90 12.51 -16.69
CA GLN A 274 -13.34 13.38 -17.79
C GLN A 274 -13.08 12.75 -19.16
N ILE A 275 -11.93 12.10 -19.33
CA ILE A 275 -11.58 11.37 -20.56
C ILE A 275 -12.38 10.05 -20.69
N GLY A 276 -12.81 9.49 -19.56
CA GLY A 276 -13.46 8.19 -19.46
C GLY A 276 -12.46 7.10 -19.06
N LEU A 277 -12.82 6.32 -18.04
CA LEU A 277 -11.99 5.21 -17.59
C LEU A 277 -12.06 4.04 -18.57
N VAL A 278 -10.88 3.55 -18.94
CA VAL A 278 -10.73 2.42 -19.86
C VAL A 278 -9.78 1.38 -19.27
N SER A 279 -9.88 0.16 -19.77
CA SER A 279 -8.99 -0.93 -19.42
C SER A 279 -7.55 -0.63 -19.82
N SER A 280 -6.61 -0.94 -18.92
CA SER A 280 -5.18 -0.84 -19.19
C SER A 280 -4.56 -2.20 -19.40
N LYS A 281 -3.51 -2.21 -20.24
CA LYS A 281 -2.67 -3.37 -20.50
C LYS A 281 -2.06 -3.95 -19.22
N LYS A 282 -1.57 -3.10 -18.30
CA LYS A 282 -0.93 -3.54 -17.06
C LYS A 282 -1.92 -4.28 -16.15
N SER A 283 -3.14 -3.77 -16.03
CA SER A 283 -4.21 -4.42 -15.27
C SER A 283 -4.68 -5.73 -15.91
N LEU A 284 -4.83 -5.76 -17.23
CA LEU A 284 -5.19 -7.00 -17.95
C LEU A 284 -4.11 -8.08 -17.81
N LYS A 285 -2.84 -7.70 -17.92
CA LYS A 285 -1.71 -8.61 -17.69
C LYS A 285 -1.80 -9.23 -16.30
N HIS A 286 -2.11 -8.45 -15.27
CA HIS A 286 -2.28 -8.97 -13.92
C HIS A 286 -3.42 -9.99 -13.84
N ILE A 287 -4.58 -9.66 -14.41
CA ILE A 287 -5.76 -10.55 -14.43
C ILE A 287 -5.44 -11.86 -15.16
N PHE A 288 -4.80 -11.82 -16.32
CA PHE A 288 -4.47 -13.03 -17.07
C PHE A 288 -3.43 -13.90 -16.39
N ILE A 289 -2.38 -13.31 -15.79
CA ILE A 289 -1.43 -14.07 -14.98
C ILE A 289 -2.15 -14.72 -13.79
N GLN A 290 -3.07 -14.02 -13.15
CA GLN A 290 -3.82 -14.54 -12.01
C GLN A 290 -4.80 -15.67 -12.40
N GLU A 291 -5.53 -15.52 -13.50
CA GLU A 291 -6.58 -16.48 -13.89
C GLU A 291 -6.07 -17.63 -14.79
N LEU A 292 -5.07 -17.38 -15.63
CA LEU A 292 -4.57 -18.33 -16.64
C LEU A 292 -3.11 -18.74 -16.41
N GLY A 293 -2.36 -18.08 -15.52
CA GLY A 293 -0.94 -18.33 -15.31
C GLY A 293 -0.02 -17.78 -16.41
N VAL A 294 -0.58 -17.21 -17.47
CA VAL A 294 0.17 -16.70 -18.64
C VAL A 294 -0.33 -15.31 -19.08
N ASP A 295 0.57 -14.49 -19.60
CA ASP A 295 0.22 -13.17 -20.14
C ASP A 295 -0.22 -13.27 -21.60
N LYS A 296 -1.51 -12.99 -21.86
CA LYS A 296 -2.09 -12.88 -23.21
C LYS A 296 -2.57 -11.47 -23.55
N SER A 297 -2.20 -10.47 -22.74
CA SER A 297 -2.64 -9.08 -22.91
C SER A 297 -2.25 -8.50 -24.27
N LYS A 298 -1.08 -8.87 -24.80
CA LYS A 298 -0.59 -8.44 -26.12
C LYS A 298 -1.48 -8.88 -27.28
N LEU A 299 -2.10 -10.07 -27.18
CA LEU A 299 -3.00 -10.57 -28.22
C LEU A 299 -4.31 -9.80 -28.19
N LEU A 300 -4.86 -9.60 -27.00
CA LEU A 300 -6.12 -8.86 -26.81
C LEU A 300 -6.06 -7.43 -27.36
N ILE A 301 -4.90 -6.77 -27.26
CA ILE A 301 -4.70 -5.39 -27.73
C ILE A 301 -4.89 -5.23 -29.24
N ARG A 302 -4.77 -6.31 -30.01
CA ARG A 302 -5.02 -6.29 -31.47
C ARG A 302 -6.50 -6.02 -31.80
N HIS A 303 -7.40 -6.25 -30.85
CA HIS A 303 -8.83 -6.04 -31.05
C HIS A 303 -9.19 -4.57 -30.81
N GLN A 304 -9.81 -3.90 -31.78
CA GLN A 304 -10.10 -2.45 -31.75
C GLN A 304 -10.73 -1.95 -30.43
N HIS A 305 -11.66 -2.73 -29.86
CA HIS A 305 -12.43 -2.34 -28.68
C HIS A 305 -11.94 -2.93 -27.35
N TRP A 306 -10.72 -3.47 -27.28
CA TRP A 306 -10.22 -4.15 -26.07
C TRP A 306 -10.22 -3.25 -24.82
N LYS A 307 -10.00 -1.94 -25.00
CA LYS A 307 -9.95 -0.95 -23.92
C LYS A 307 -11.29 -0.77 -23.21
N MET A 308 -12.40 -1.12 -23.85
CA MET A 308 -13.72 -0.83 -23.33
C MET A 308 -14.33 -1.99 -22.54
N ALA A 309 -13.76 -3.19 -22.65
CA ALA A 309 -14.19 -4.34 -21.85
C ALA A 309 -13.88 -4.12 -20.36
N ALA A 310 -14.88 -4.30 -19.50
CA ALA A 310 -14.71 -4.14 -18.05
C ALA A 310 -13.92 -5.31 -17.45
N PHE A 311 -13.14 -5.04 -16.40
CA PHE A 311 -12.30 -6.08 -15.80
C PHE A 311 -13.11 -7.20 -15.14
N MET A 312 -14.22 -6.85 -14.50
CA MET A 312 -15.11 -7.82 -13.87
C MET A 312 -15.75 -8.76 -14.89
N ASP A 313 -16.16 -8.23 -16.05
CA ASP A 313 -16.74 -9.04 -17.13
C ASP A 313 -15.72 -10.04 -17.66
N ILE A 314 -14.47 -9.61 -17.87
CA ILE A 314 -13.35 -10.46 -18.30
C ILE A 314 -13.11 -11.59 -17.28
N VAL A 315 -13.15 -11.29 -15.98
CA VAL A 315 -12.97 -12.33 -14.95
C VAL A 315 -14.15 -13.30 -14.90
N HIS A 316 -15.38 -12.82 -15.04
CA HIS A 316 -16.56 -13.68 -15.04
C HIS A 316 -16.55 -14.66 -16.22
N ILE A 317 -16.25 -14.18 -17.43
CA ILE A 317 -16.17 -15.04 -18.60
C ILE A 317 -15.00 -16.03 -18.52
N LEU A 318 -13.83 -15.61 -18.01
CA LEU A 318 -12.71 -16.53 -17.77
C LEU A 318 -13.09 -17.65 -16.79
N LYS A 319 -13.77 -17.31 -15.70
CA LYS A 319 -14.28 -18.30 -14.72
C LYS A 319 -15.29 -19.25 -15.35
N TYR A 320 -16.18 -18.75 -16.21
CA TYR A 320 -17.12 -19.59 -16.96
C TYR A 320 -16.38 -20.54 -17.91
N LEU A 321 -15.47 -20.03 -18.74
CA LEU A 321 -14.74 -20.82 -19.72
C LEU A 321 -13.88 -21.90 -19.05
N LYS A 322 -13.23 -21.61 -17.93
CA LYS A 322 -12.43 -22.57 -17.16
C LYS A 322 -13.23 -23.77 -16.62
N LYS A 323 -14.56 -23.69 -16.57
CA LYS A 323 -15.41 -24.84 -16.20
C LYS A 323 -15.59 -25.84 -17.34
N HIS A 324 -15.36 -25.43 -18.58
CA HIS A 324 -15.72 -26.20 -19.77
C HIS A 324 -14.56 -26.39 -20.76
N PHE A 325 -13.50 -25.61 -20.63
CA PHE A 325 -12.36 -25.56 -21.55
C PHE A 325 -11.04 -25.54 -20.77
N THR A 326 -10.00 -26.08 -21.37
CA THR A 326 -8.63 -26.03 -20.84
C THR A 326 -8.04 -24.63 -21.02
N ILE A 327 -7.00 -24.32 -20.24
CA ILE A 327 -6.31 -23.00 -20.31
C ILE A 327 -5.73 -22.76 -21.70
N ASP A 328 -5.19 -23.77 -22.36
CA ASP A 328 -4.58 -23.63 -23.69
C ASP A 328 -5.62 -23.34 -24.78
N GLU A 329 -6.80 -23.95 -24.69
CA GLU A 329 -7.92 -23.69 -25.60
C GLU A 329 -8.45 -22.25 -25.45
N ILE A 330 -8.58 -21.79 -24.19
CA ILE A 330 -8.96 -20.40 -23.89
C ILE A 330 -7.90 -19.43 -24.39
N CYS A 331 -6.63 -19.72 -24.15
CA CYS A 331 -5.51 -18.88 -24.57
C CYS A 331 -5.42 -18.74 -26.09
N SER A 332 -5.75 -19.79 -26.83
CA SER A 332 -5.78 -19.78 -28.29
C SER A 332 -6.93 -18.91 -28.84
N ASN A 333 -8.01 -18.77 -28.06
CA ASN A 333 -9.23 -18.03 -28.43
C ASN A 333 -9.48 -16.82 -27.51
N ILE A 334 -8.41 -16.17 -27.01
CA ILE A 334 -8.49 -15.20 -25.90
C ILE A 334 -9.46 -14.03 -26.15
N HIS A 335 -9.69 -13.63 -27.40
CA HIS A 335 -10.63 -12.54 -27.74
C HIS A 335 -12.06 -12.79 -27.27
N ILE A 336 -12.42 -14.05 -26.99
CA ILE A 336 -13.76 -14.40 -26.52
C ILE A 336 -14.11 -13.71 -25.19
N VAL A 337 -13.10 -13.34 -24.40
CA VAL A 337 -13.28 -12.67 -23.10
C VAL A 337 -13.79 -11.24 -23.22
N LEU A 338 -13.79 -10.65 -24.42
CA LEU A 338 -14.34 -9.32 -24.67
C LEU A 338 -15.86 -9.31 -24.80
N TYR A 339 -16.48 -10.48 -24.97
CA TYR A 339 -17.92 -10.61 -25.20
C TYR A 339 -18.66 -10.87 -23.89
N LYS A 340 -19.93 -10.46 -23.85
CA LYS A 340 -20.81 -10.74 -22.71
C LYS A 340 -21.01 -12.24 -22.53
N GLN A 341 -20.82 -12.72 -21.29
CA GLN A 341 -20.92 -14.14 -20.93
C GLN A 341 -22.22 -14.79 -21.43
N SER A 342 -23.38 -14.16 -21.20
CA SER A 342 -24.70 -14.69 -21.61
C SER A 342 -24.81 -14.96 -23.12
N ARG A 343 -24.15 -14.14 -23.94
CA ARG A 343 -24.15 -14.30 -25.39
C ARG A 343 -23.24 -15.44 -25.82
N VAL A 344 -22.09 -15.56 -25.17
CA VAL A 344 -21.14 -16.68 -25.41
C VAL A 344 -21.79 -18.01 -25.04
N GLU A 345 -22.46 -18.08 -23.89
CA GLU A 345 -23.22 -19.26 -23.45
C GLU A 345 -24.26 -19.69 -24.47
N LYS A 346 -25.09 -18.74 -24.94
CA LYS A 346 -26.15 -19.01 -25.91
C LYS A 346 -25.59 -19.55 -27.23
N VAL A 347 -24.59 -18.87 -27.80
CA VAL A 347 -23.98 -19.29 -29.07
C VAL A 347 -23.30 -20.65 -28.93
N LEU A 348 -22.61 -20.92 -27.82
CA LEU A 348 -22.01 -22.23 -27.56
C LEU A 348 -23.08 -23.32 -27.41
N ALA A 349 -24.20 -23.04 -26.73
CA ALA A 349 -25.30 -23.99 -26.60
C ALA A 349 -25.95 -24.30 -27.95
N ASP A 350 -26.18 -23.28 -28.78
CA ASP A 350 -26.73 -23.44 -30.13
C ASP A 350 -25.78 -24.26 -31.02
N LEU A 351 -24.48 -23.98 -30.99
CA LEU A 351 -23.46 -24.73 -31.72
C LEU A 351 -23.39 -26.20 -31.27
N LYS A 352 -23.40 -26.45 -29.96
CA LYS A 352 -23.43 -27.82 -29.45
C LYS A 352 -24.72 -28.53 -29.89
N ARG A 353 -25.88 -27.90 -29.77
CA ARG A 353 -27.14 -28.49 -30.24
C ARG A 353 -27.12 -28.83 -31.73
N GLN A 354 -26.53 -27.95 -32.55
CA GLN A 354 -26.49 -28.13 -34.01
C GLN A 354 -25.50 -29.22 -34.46
N TYR A 355 -24.34 -29.33 -33.80
CA TYR A 355 -23.25 -30.18 -34.28
C TYR A 355 -23.00 -31.43 -33.41
N SER A 356 -23.48 -31.50 -32.17
CA SER A 356 -23.29 -32.68 -31.30
C SER A 356 -24.01 -33.94 -31.79
N GLN A 357 -24.99 -33.82 -32.70
CA GLN A 357 -25.73 -34.95 -33.28
C GLN A 357 -25.24 -35.35 -34.68
N ASN A 358 -24.32 -34.58 -35.27
CA ASN A 358 -23.82 -34.82 -36.62
C ASN A 358 -22.57 -35.68 -36.57
N ILE A 359 -22.66 -36.91 -37.08
CA ILE A 359 -21.55 -37.89 -37.11
C ILE A 359 -20.42 -37.42 -38.06
N GLU A 360 -20.74 -36.53 -39.01
CA GLU A 360 -19.83 -36.04 -40.06
C GLU A 360 -18.85 -34.96 -39.57
N TYR A 361 -19.18 -34.21 -38.51
CA TYR A 361 -18.38 -33.08 -38.04
C TYR A 361 -18.07 -33.21 -36.54
N SER A 362 -16.93 -33.81 -36.21
CA SER A 362 -16.41 -33.84 -34.84
C SER A 362 -15.49 -32.63 -34.60
N PHE A 363 -16.00 -31.62 -33.89
CA PHE A 363 -15.19 -30.45 -33.51
C PHE A 363 -14.55 -30.64 -32.14
N THR A 364 -13.28 -30.27 -32.04
CA THR A 364 -12.58 -30.10 -30.76
C THR A 364 -13.15 -28.90 -30.00
N ASN A 365 -12.95 -28.88 -28.68
CA ASN A 365 -13.35 -27.77 -27.81
C ASN A 365 -12.72 -26.43 -28.24
N SER A 366 -11.45 -26.43 -28.68
CA SER A 366 -10.81 -25.24 -29.27
C SER A 366 -11.53 -24.76 -30.53
N GLN A 367 -11.93 -25.68 -31.41
CA GLN A 367 -12.69 -25.34 -32.63
C GLN A 367 -14.09 -24.80 -32.29
N TYR A 368 -14.76 -25.33 -31.27
CA TYR A 368 -16.03 -24.75 -30.79
C TYR A 368 -15.87 -23.31 -30.30
N LEU A 369 -14.78 -22.97 -29.60
CA LEU A 369 -14.50 -21.59 -29.19
C LEU A 369 -14.22 -20.69 -30.39
N ALA A 370 -13.45 -21.16 -31.37
CA ALA A 370 -13.17 -20.42 -32.61
C ALA A 370 -14.46 -20.19 -33.43
N LEU A 371 -15.31 -21.21 -33.55
CA LEU A 371 -16.62 -21.12 -34.20
C LEU A 371 -17.56 -20.18 -33.43
N CYS A 372 -17.53 -20.19 -32.10
CA CYS A 372 -18.29 -19.26 -31.28
C CYS A 372 -17.87 -17.81 -31.57
N LEU A 373 -16.56 -17.53 -31.57
CA LEU A 373 -16.02 -16.23 -31.96
C LEU A 373 -16.47 -15.80 -33.35
N TYR A 374 -16.39 -16.72 -34.32
CA TYR A 374 -16.87 -16.48 -35.67
C TYR A 374 -18.36 -16.11 -35.70
N MET A 375 -19.22 -16.87 -35.02
CA MET A 375 -20.66 -16.61 -34.96
C MET A 375 -21.01 -15.29 -34.26
N LEU A 376 -20.19 -14.87 -33.28
CA LEU A 376 -20.36 -13.60 -32.59
C LEU A 376 -20.05 -12.40 -33.50
N GLU A 377 -19.12 -12.54 -34.44
CA GLU A 377 -18.66 -11.47 -35.33
C GLU A 377 -19.24 -11.51 -36.74
N LYS A 378 -19.76 -12.65 -37.20
CA LYS A 378 -20.25 -12.85 -38.58
C LYS A 378 -21.22 -11.76 -39.04
N ASN A 379 -22.12 -11.31 -38.16
CA ASN A 379 -23.12 -10.29 -38.49
C ASN A 379 -22.58 -8.86 -38.51
N ASN A 380 -21.33 -8.66 -38.08
CA ASN A 380 -20.66 -7.36 -37.93
C ASN A 380 -19.43 -7.26 -38.82
N ASN A 381 -19.30 -8.13 -39.81
CA ASN A 381 -18.18 -8.12 -40.76
C ASN A 381 -16.80 -8.13 -40.08
N PHE A 382 -16.69 -8.71 -38.87
CA PHE A 382 -15.44 -8.79 -38.12
C PHE A 382 -14.79 -7.44 -37.79
N THR A 383 -15.58 -6.37 -37.70
CA THR A 383 -15.09 -5.05 -37.24
C THR A 383 -14.76 -5.03 -35.75
N GLY A 384 -15.18 -6.05 -34.99
CA GLY A 384 -15.07 -6.11 -33.53
C GLY A 384 -16.22 -5.39 -32.81
N ASP A 385 -17.13 -4.75 -33.54
CA ASP A 385 -18.31 -4.10 -32.96
C ASP A 385 -19.30 -5.10 -32.35
N GLY A 386 -19.11 -6.39 -32.60
CA GLY A 386 -19.88 -7.44 -31.96
C GLY A 386 -19.81 -7.42 -30.45
N VAL A 387 -18.77 -6.83 -29.84
CA VAL A 387 -18.67 -6.62 -28.39
C VAL A 387 -19.87 -5.80 -27.84
N TRP A 388 -20.43 -4.88 -28.61
CA TRP A 388 -21.47 -3.92 -28.18
C TRP A 388 -22.91 -4.39 -28.37
N ILE A 389 -23.11 -5.52 -29.04
CA ILE A 389 -24.45 -5.93 -29.44
C ILE A 389 -25.18 -6.60 -28.28
N ASN A 390 -26.11 -5.85 -27.70
CA ASN A 390 -27.12 -6.37 -26.78
C ASN A 390 -28.28 -6.99 -27.57
N GLU A 391 -28.96 -7.99 -27.01
CA GLU A 391 -30.13 -8.64 -27.64
C GLU A 391 -31.25 -7.65 -28.02
N GLN A 392 -31.38 -6.53 -27.29
CA GLN A 392 -32.30 -5.44 -27.62
C GLN A 392 -31.94 -4.71 -28.93
N ASN A 393 -30.64 -4.59 -29.24
CA ASN A 393 -30.16 -3.98 -30.48
C ASN A 393 -30.34 -4.90 -31.68
N MET A 394 -30.26 -6.23 -31.52
CA MET A 394 -30.52 -7.18 -32.63
C MET A 394 -31.99 -7.17 -33.08
N LYS A 395 -32.96 -7.01 -32.17
CA LYS A 395 -34.38 -6.83 -32.55
C LYS A 395 -34.56 -5.56 -33.38
N LYS A 396 -33.93 -4.44 -33.00
CA LYS A 396 -33.97 -3.19 -33.79
C LYS A 396 -33.22 -3.29 -35.12
N HIS A 397 -32.08 -3.98 -35.18
CA HIS A 397 -31.30 -4.13 -36.42
C HIS A 397 -31.97 -5.08 -37.42
N SER A 398 -32.60 -6.17 -36.95
CA SER A 398 -33.40 -7.07 -37.80
C SER A 398 -34.70 -6.41 -38.29
N LEU A 399 -35.35 -5.59 -37.47
CA LEU A 399 -36.49 -4.74 -37.88
C LEU A 399 -36.06 -3.66 -38.89
N LYS A 400 -34.92 -3.00 -38.68
CA LYS A 400 -34.36 -2.05 -39.67
C LYS A 400 -34.02 -2.74 -40.98
N LYS A 401 -33.35 -3.90 -40.97
CA LYS A 401 -33.00 -4.65 -42.20
C LYS A 401 -34.25 -5.11 -42.98
N LYS A 402 -35.33 -5.51 -42.29
CA LYS A 402 -36.63 -5.79 -42.92
C LYS A 402 -37.28 -4.53 -43.52
N ASN A 403 -37.08 -3.37 -42.91
CA ASN A 403 -37.60 -2.09 -43.42
C ASN A 403 -36.75 -1.50 -44.55
N THR A 404 -35.45 -1.83 -44.63
CA THR A 404 -34.58 -1.41 -45.75
C THR A 404 -34.88 -2.20 -47.03
N ILE A 405 -35.23 -3.48 -46.93
CA ILE A 405 -35.63 -4.30 -48.09
C ILE A 405 -36.98 -3.82 -48.69
N LYS A 406 -37.82 -3.13 -47.91
CA LYS A 406 -39.07 -2.51 -48.38
C LYS A 406 -38.94 -1.06 -48.89
N LYS A 407 -37.73 -0.48 -48.90
CA LYS A 407 -37.51 0.94 -49.27
C LYS A 407 -36.56 1.14 -50.46
N PHE A 408 -36.20 0.08 -51.18
CA PHE A 408 -35.54 0.21 -52.49
C PHE A 408 -36.60 0.19 -53.59
N ASP A 409 -37.40 1.26 -53.60
CA ASP A 409 -38.11 1.81 -54.75
C ASP A 409 -38.47 3.24 -54.31
N ASP A 410 -37.49 4.14 -54.42
CA ASP A 410 -37.65 5.53 -54.87
C ASP A 410 -36.47 6.43 -54.46
N SER A 411 -35.90 7.06 -55.50
CA SER A 411 -35.24 8.38 -55.51
C SER A 411 -33.87 8.59 -54.82
N THR A 412 -32.85 8.68 -55.69
CA THR A 412 -31.79 9.71 -55.80
C THR A 412 -31.61 10.75 -54.68
N GLY A 413 -30.34 10.95 -54.24
CA GLY A 413 -29.90 12.22 -53.63
C GLY A 413 -28.63 12.18 -52.77
N THR A 414 -27.48 12.45 -53.40
CA THR A 414 -26.25 13.12 -52.91
C THR A 414 -25.42 12.59 -51.72
N LEU A 415 -24.13 12.48 -52.04
CA LEU A 415 -22.94 12.12 -51.26
C LEU A 415 -22.46 13.32 -50.42
N GLU A 416 -22.01 13.11 -49.17
CA GLU A 416 -20.93 13.92 -48.59
C GLU A 416 -20.24 13.19 -47.41
N ASP A 417 -18.93 13.03 -47.57
CA ASP A 417 -17.97 12.35 -46.70
C ASP A 417 -17.49 13.26 -45.55
N ILE A 418 -17.37 12.74 -44.33
CA ILE A 418 -16.41 13.28 -43.34
C ILE A 418 -15.68 12.11 -42.65
N LYS A 419 -14.45 11.86 -43.09
CA LYS A 419 -13.42 11.12 -42.35
C LYS A 419 -12.84 12.03 -41.27
N ASN A 420 -12.67 11.53 -40.04
CA ASN A 420 -11.68 12.07 -39.12
C ASN A 420 -10.95 10.93 -38.39
N ASN A 421 -9.65 10.81 -38.71
CA ASN A 421 -8.68 9.93 -38.09
C ASN A 421 -8.31 10.46 -36.69
N PHE A 422 -8.30 9.58 -35.68
CA PHE A 422 -7.56 9.82 -34.44
C PHE A 422 -6.49 8.74 -34.28
N SER A 423 -5.25 9.12 -34.56
CA SER A 423 -4.04 8.44 -34.13
C SER A 423 -3.43 9.26 -32.99
N MET A 424 -3.22 8.66 -31.83
CA MET A 424 -2.42 9.25 -30.76
C MET A 424 -1.40 8.23 -30.27
N GLU A 425 -0.13 8.61 -30.39
CA GLU A 425 1.05 7.91 -29.91
C GLU A 425 1.14 8.02 -28.38
N ASP A 426 1.37 6.87 -27.72
CA ASP A 426 1.59 6.76 -26.29
C ASP A 426 3.06 7.08 -25.97
N ASN A 427 3.31 8.24 -25.34
CA ASN A 427 4.55 8.50 -24.59
C ASN A 427 4.18 8.83 -23.15
N ASN A 428 4.44 7.89 -22.24
CA ASN A 428 4.38 8.12 -20.79
C ASN A 428 5.34 7.16 -20.07
N ASP A 429 6.63 7.42 -20.22
CA ASP A 429 7.66 7.03 -19.26
C ASP A 429 8.01 8.26 -18.42
N ILE A 430 7.27 8.51 -17.34
CA ILE A 430 7.76 9.34 -16.23
C ILE A 430 7.25 8.73 -14.92
N ASP A 431 8.20 8.16 -14.17
CA ASP A 431 8.05 7.67 -12.81
C ASP A 431 8.43 8.82 -11.87
N HIS A 432 7.45 9.43 -11.20
CA HIS A 432 7.71 10.36 -10.10
C HIS A 432 7.21 9.74 -8.79
N ASN A 433 8.15 9.13 -8.07
CA ASN A 433 8.05 8.93 -6.64
C ASN A 433 8.52 10.21 -5.95
N ASP A 434 7.60 11.07 -5.57
CA ASP A 434 7.83 12.03 -4.49
C ASP A 434 6.72 11.85 -3.46
N VAL A 435 7.08 11.20 -2.36
CA VAL A 435 6.32 11.27 -1.11
C VAL A 435 7.14 12.17 -0.20
N ASP A 436 6.64 13.40 -0.07
CA ASP A 436 7.10 14.40 0.87
C ASP A 436 6.85 13.87 2.29
N ILE A 437 7.90 13.42 2.96
CA ILE A 437 7.87 12.97 4.36
C ILE A 437 8.42 14.12 5.19
N ARG A 438 7.51 14.89 5.80
CA ARG A 438 7.83 15.58 7.05
C ARG A 438 7.78 14.56 8.18
N LEU A 439 8.96 14.10 8.59
CA LEU A 439 9.23 13.58 9.92
C LEU A 439 10.00 14.63 10.70
#